data_AF-A0A5C7VKL6-F1
#
_entry.id   AF-A0A5C7VKL6-F1
#
_cell.length_a   1.000
_cell.length_b   1.000
_cell.length_c   1.000
_cell.angle_alpha   90.00
_cell.angle_beta   90.00
_cell.angle_gamma   90.00
#
_symmetry.space_group_name_H-M   'P 1'
#
loop_
_entity.id
_entity.type
_entity.pdbx_description
1 polymer ?
#
loop_
_entity_poly.entity_id
_entity_poly.type
_entity_poly.pdbx_seq_one_letter_code
_entity_poly.pdbx_strand_id
1 'polypeptide(L)'
;MRPNPLMPSRHSAAVLAAALLASACASVDLGPRYDPPPVRVPQPLPPPQAPLPPIAQPQAVPPSMPVPQPLPPVGQTVPVPPSPPVKPVDPSAHLVALTTRLDGSSVMPPSRSAATAQLDALYDSNTRVLRWKTSWSGLSGPITGVQFHGPAEYGQNAPAVMTWPGPFGPTYEGRATLNANQAIDLMDGRWYVSVYTTAYPSGELRGQLRVVN
;
A
#
# COMPACT_ATOMS: atom_id res chain seq x y z
N MET A 1 -12.15 58.40 -47.18
CA MET A 1 -13.59 58.27 -47.45
C MET A 1 -13.79 57.35 -48.66
N ARG A 2 -13.96 56.05 -48.43
CA ARG A 2 -14.60 55.09 -49.36
C ARG A 2 -15.32 54.01 -48.53
N PRO A 3 -16.52 53.57 -48.94
CA PRO A 3 -17.44 52.81 -48.08
C PRO A 3 -17.35 51.29 -48.27
N ASN A 4 -17.99 50.60 -47.33
CA ASN A 4 -18.18 49.16 -47.13
C ASN A 4 -18.80 48.43 -48.35
N PRO A 5 -18.60 47.10 -48.48
CA PRO A 5 -19.77 46.22 -48.51
C PRO A 5 -19.56 44.96 -47.64
N LEU A 6 -20.43 44.75 -46.65
CA LEU A 6 -21.57 43.81 -46.68
C LEU A 6 -21.16 42.32 -46.68
N MET A 7 -21.31 41.71 -45.50
CA MET A 7 -21.38 40.26 -45.30
C MET A 7 -22.60 39.67 -46.04
N PRO A 8 -22.56 38.36 -46.35
CA PRO A 8 -23.74 37.53 -46.22
C PRO A 8 -23.55 36.38 -45.23
N SER A 9 -24.65 36.14 -44.51
CA SER A 9 -24.83 35.21 -43.41
C SER A 9 -25.17 33.78 -43.89
N ARG A 10 -24.45 32.83 -43.29
CA ARG A 10 -24.76 31.42 -42.96
C ARG A 10 -26.16 30.92 -43.35
N HIS A 11 -26.24 29.92 -44.24
CA HIS A 11 -27.28 28.89 -44.21
C HIS A 11 -26.66 27.51 -44.46
N SER A 12 -27.07 26.57 -43.62
CA SER A 12 -26.54 25.23 -43.38
C SER A 12 -26.74 24.26 -44.54
N ALA A 13 -25.80 23.33 -44.73
CA ALA A 13 -26.07 22.00 -45.28
C ALA A 13 -25.05 21.01 -44.71
N ALA A 14 -25.51 20.23 -43.73
CA ALA A 14 -24.81 19.09 -43.17
C ALA A 14 -24.99 17.89 -44.09
N VAL A 15 -23.92 17.22 -44.52
CA VAL A 15 -24.00 15.85 -45.07
C VAL A 15 -22.74 15.04 -44.71
N LEU A 16 -22.98 14.06 -43.83
CA LEU A 16 -22.34 12.76 -43.60
C LEU A 16 -20.80 12.62 -43.57
N ALA A 17 -20.29 12.44 -42.34
CA ALA A 17 -19.12 11.63 -42.06
C ALA A 17 -19.47 10.14 -42.22
N ALA A 18 -18.88 9.44 -43.19
CA ALA A 18 -18.93 8.00 -43.28
C ALA A 18 -17.82 7.39 -42.41
N ALA A 19 -18.16 6.97 -41.19
CA ALA A 19 -17.28 6.17 -40.34
C ALA A 19 -17.29 4.72 -40.83
N LEU A 20 -16.19 4.26 -41.41
CA LEU A 20 -15.94 2.85 -41.71
C LEU A 20 -15.65 2.10 -40.41
N LEU A 21 -16.65 1.42 -39.86
CA LEU A 21 -16.46 0.40 -38.80
C LEU A 21 -15.90 -0.88 -39.44
N ALA A 22 -14.57 -1.00 -39.49
CA ALA A 22 -13.92 -2.29 -39.67
C ALA A 22 -13.96 -3.04 -38.34
N SER A 23 -14.99 -3.87 -38.14
CA SER A 23 -15.05 -4.79 -37.01
C SER A 23 -14.06 -5.94 -37.26
N ALA A 24 -12.83 -5.78 -36.76
CA ALA A 24 -11.84 -6.84 -36.74
C ALA A 24 -12.21 -7.84 -35.62
N CYS A 25 -13.01 -8.86 -35.97
CA CYS A 25 -13.07 -10.07 -35.15
C CYS A 25 -11.75 -10.83 -35.36
N ALA A 26 -10.74 -10.49 -34.56
CA ALA A 26 -9.52 -11.27 -34.50
C ALA A 26 -9.82 -12.60 -33.80
N SER A 27 -10.04 -13.66 -34.58
CA SER A 27 -10.02 -15.03 -34.08
C SER A 27 -8.59 -15.35 -33.67
N VAL A 28 -8.35 -15.54 -32.37
CA VAL A 28 -7.05 -16.00 -31.87
C VAL A 28 -6.94 -17.49 -32.16
N ASP A 29 -6.11 -17.87 -33.13
CA ASP A 29 -5.71 -19.26 -33.34
C ASP A 29 -4.71 -19.63 -32.25
N LEU A 30 -5.12 -20.54 -31.35
CA LEU A 30 -4.35 -20.88 -30.16
C LEU A 30 -3.28 -21.96 -30.43
N GLY A 31 -3.13 -22.39 -31.69
CA GLY A 31 -2.17 -23.40 -32.09
C GLY A 31 -2.38 -24.80 -31.44
N PRO A 32 -1.64 -25.81 -31.89
CA PRO A 32 -1.80 -27.20 -31.44
C PRO A 32 -1.28 -27.48 -30.02
N ARG A 33 -0.86 -26.45 -29.27
CA ARG A 33 -0.29 -26.58 -27.91
C ARG A 33 -1.08 -25.85 -26.84
N TYR A 34 -2.25 -25.31 -27.18
CA TYR A 34 -3.12 -24.72 -26.18
C TYR A 34 -3.80 -25.79 -25.35
N ASP A 35 -3.43 -25.87 -24.09
CA ASP A 35 -4.10 -26.67 -23.07
C ASP A 35 -4.83 -25.70 -22.12
N PRO A 36 -6.17 -25.57 -22.25
CA PRO A 36 -6.90 -24.64 -21.39
C PRO A 36 -6.84 -25.11 -19.93
N PRO A 37 -6.72 -24.19 -18.96
CA PRO A 37 -6.80 -24.56 -17.56
C PRO A 37 -8.16 -25.21 -17.28
N PRO A 38 -8.21 -26.22 -16.38
CA PRO A 38 -9.45 -26.91 -16.08
C PRO A 38 -10.51 -25.93 -15.56
N VAL A 39 -11.68 -25.96 -16.19
CA VAL A 39 -12.84 -25.18 -15.75
C VAL A 39 -13.20 -25.64 -14.34
N ARG A 40 -13.05 -24.72 -13.37
CA ARG A 40 -13.46 -24.98 -11.99
C ARG A 40 -14.99 -24.97 -11.95
N VAL A 41 -15.59 -26.16 -12.06
CA VAL A 41 -17.02 -26.31 -11.78
C VAL A 41 -17.30 -25.82 -10.35
N PRO A 42 -18.43 -25.11 -10.11
CA PRO A 42 -18.83 -24.78 -8.76
C PRO A 42 -18.93 -26.08 -7.96
N GLN A 43 -18.06 -26.23 -6.95
CA GLN A 43 -18.20 -27.33 -6.01
C GLN A 43 -19.58 -27.22 -5.36
N PRO A 44 -20.30 -28.35 -5.15
CA PRO A 44 -21.53 -28.35 -4.37
C PRO A 44 -21.28 -27.62 -3.05
N LEU A 45 -22.19 -26.71 -2.70
CA LEU A 45 -22.12 -26.04 -1.41
C LEU A 45 -22.00 -27.10 -0.31
N PRO A 46 -21.06 -26.95 0.64
CA PRO A 46 -21.00 -27.84 1.77
C PRO A 46 -22.37 -27.88 2.46
N PRO A 47 -22.79 -29.05 2.99
CA PRO A 47 -24.09 -29.18 3.62
C PRO A 47 -24.24 -28.12 4.72
N PRO A 48 -25.47 -27.62 4.97
CA PRO A 48 -25.73 -26.70 6.07
C PRO A 48 -25.11 -27.26 7.35
N GLN A 49 -24.26 -26.46 8.00
CA GLN A 49 -23.69 -26.86 9.28
C GLN A 49 -24.84 -27.12 10.25
N ALA A 50 -24.79 -28.25 10.96
CA ALA A 50 -25.72 -28.52 12.04
C ALA A 50 -25.69 -27.32 13.02
N PRO A 51 -26.83 -26.93 13.62
CA PRO A 51 -26.85 -25.85 14.59
C PRO A 51 -25.80 -26.11 15.67
N LEU A 52 -24.89 -25.15 15.85
CA LEU A 52 -23.93 -25.20 16.95
C LEU A 52 -24.72 -25.37 18.26
N PRO A 53 -24.23 -26.19 19.22
CA PRO A 53 -24.83 -26.25 20.54
C PRO A 53 -24.85 -24.82 21.13
N PRO A 54 -25.83 -24.49 21.99
CA PRO A 54 -25.88 -23.19 22.62
C PRO A 54 -24.55 -22.93 23.31
N ILE A 55 -23.83 -21.89 22.84
CA ILE A 55 -22.66 -21.38 23.54
C ILE A 55 -23.18 -20.98 24.92
N ALA A 56 -22.68 -21.62 25.98
CA ALA A 56 -22.94 -21.18 27.33
C ALA A 56 -22.52 -19.70 27.40
N GLN A 57 -23.51 -18.81 27.53
CA GLN A 57 -23.25 -17.38 27.67
C GLN A 57 -22.28 -17.21 28.83
N PRO A 58 -21.12 -16.54 28.65
CA PRO A 58 -20.28 -16.17 29.78
C PRO A 58 -21.16 -15.40 30.76
N GLN A 59 -21.27 -15.89 31.99
CA GLN A 59 -21.98 -15.19 33.05
C GLN A 59 -21.42 -13.76 33.09
N ALA A 60 -22.31 -12.77 33.20
CA ALA A 60 -21.91 -11.39 33.37
C ALA A 60 -21.01 -11.30 34.62
N VAL A 61 -19.72 -11.08 34.39
CA VAL A 61 -18.78 -10.78 35.48
C VAL A 61 -19.29 -9.47 36.09
N PRO A 62 -19.60 -9.43 37.40
CA PRO A 62 -20.02 -8.19 38.03
C PRO A 62 -18.92 -7.14 37.83
N PRO A 63 -19.27 -5.85 37.63
CA PRO A 63 -18.27 -4.81 37.48
C PRO A 63 -17.41 -4.80 38.74
N SER A 64 -16.12 -5.06 38.58
CA SER A 64 -15.15 -4.88 39.66
C SER A 64 -15.15 -3.39 39.99
N MET A 65 -15.66 -3.02 41.18
CA MET A 65 -15.49 -1.65 41.65
C MET A 65 -13.98 -1.36 41.71
N PRO A 66 -13.51 -0.20 41.23
CA PRO A 66 -12.11 0.16 41.36
C PRO A 66 -11.85 0.34 42.86
N VAL A 67 -11.14 -0.59 43.47
CA VAL A 67 -10.50 -0.34 44.76
C VAL A 67 -9.50 0.79 44.50
N PRO A 68 -9.53 1.91 45.25
CA PRO A 68 -8.48 2.91 45.15
C PRO A 68 -7.14 2.24 45.48
N GLN A 69 -6.33 1.98 44.46
CA GLN A 69 -4.95 1.53 44.69
C GLN A 69 -4.20 2.69 45.35
N PRO A 70 -3.55 2.48 46.51
CA PRO A 70 -2.62 3.45 47.04
C PRO A 70 -1.59 3.80 45.96
N LEU A 71 -1.28 5.09 45.80
CA LEU A 71 -0.19 5.54 44.95
C LEU A 71 1.08 4.73 45.30
N PRO A 72 1.82 4.20 44.31
CA PRO A 72 3.07 3.53 44.60
C PRO A 72 4.03 4.53 45.26
N PRO A 73 4.85 4.11 46.23
CA PRO A 73 5.87 4.97 46.81
C PRO A 73 6.82 5.45 45.72
N VAL A 74 6.95 6.76 45.57
CA VAL A 74 7.96 7.39 44.72
C VAL A 74 9.32 6.96 45.26
N GLY A 75 10.05 6.13 44.51
CA GLY A 75 11.45 5.80 44.84
C GLY A 75 11.90 4.35 44.64
N GLN A 76 11.11 3.44 44.06
CA GLN A 76 11.59 2.07 43.79
C GLN A 76 11.94 1.90 42.30
N THR A 77 13.24 1.77 42.02
CA THR A 77 13.76 1.38 40.71
C THR A 77 13.38 -0.08 40.44
N VAL A 78 12.37 -0.32 39.61
CA VAL A 78 12.12 -1.66 39.06
C VAL A 78 13.29 -2.00 38.13
N PRO A 79 14.02 -3.11 38.34
CA PRO A 79 15.05 -3.52 37.40
C PRO A 79 14.42 -3.83 36.05
N VAL A 80 14.67 -2.98 35.05
CA VAL A 80 14.37 -3.30 33.66
C VAL A 80 15.27 -4.47 33.27
N PRO A 81 14.74 -5.61 32.77
CA PRO A 81 15.59 -6.69 32.29
C PRO A 81 16.50 -6.15 31.18
N PRO A 82 17.79 -6.53 31.15
CA PRO A 82 18.70 -6.03 30.13
C PRO A 82 18.13 -6.36 28.75
N SER A 83 18.01 -5.35 27.91
CA SER A 83 17.68 -5.53 26.50
C SER A 83 18.65 -6.57 25.91
N PRO A 84 18.19 -7.49 25.04
CA PRO A 84 19.08 -8.41 24.36
C PRO A 84 20.20 -7.60 23.67
N PRO A 85 21.44 -8.11 23.61
CA PRO A 85 22.54 -7.40 22.99
C PRO A 85 22.16 -7.08 21.55
N VAL A 86 21.97 -5.79 21.29
CA VAL A 86 21.90 -5.26 19.93
C VAL A 86 23.23 -5.68 19.30
N LYS A 87 23.20 -6.54 18.27
CA LYS A 87 24.40 -6.83 17.47
C LYS A 87 25.04 -5.47 17.13
N PRO A 88 26.33 -5.25 17.43
CA PRO A 88 26.97 -3.99 17.11
C PRO A 88 26.67 -3.64 15.67
N VAL A 89 25.95 -2.53 15.47
CA VAL A 89 25.95 -1.85 14.19
C VAL A 89 27.41 -1.52 13.95
N ASP A 90 27.97 -1.98 12.83
CA ASP A 90 29.33 -1.63 12.44
C ASP A 90 29.46 -0.10 12.54
N PRO A 91 30.35 0.44 13.38
CA PRO A 91 30.51 1.89 13.55
C PRO A 91 31.00 2.59 12.26
N SER A 92 31.37 1.81 11.24
CA SER A 92 31.70 2.26 9.88
C SER A 92 30.48 2.29 8.94
N ALA A 93 29.32 1.82 9.39
CA ALA A 93 28.10 1.86 8.60
C ALA A 93 27.57 3.30 8.56
N HIS A 94 27.63 3.92 7.38
CA HIS A 94 26.92 5.16 7.10
C HIS A 94 25.43 4.84 6.98
N LEU A 95 24.78 4.64 8.13
CA LEU A 95 23.37 4.35 8.23
C LEU A 95 22.55 5.64 8.21
N VAL A 96 21.53 5.64 7.36
CA VAL A 96 20.51 6.68 7.27
C VAL A 96 19.19 6.06 7.70
N ALA A 97 18.55 6.65 8.70
CA ALA A 97 17.20 6.26 9.10
C ALA A 97 16.16 6.96 8.23
N LEU A 98 15.15 6.23 7.77
CA LEU A 98 14.02 6.76 7.04
C LEU A 98 12.72 6.30 7.68
N THR A 99 11.65 7.09 7.56
CA THR A 99 10.35 6.72 8.08
C THR A 99 9.21 7.31 7.25
N THR A 100 8.05 6.67 7.26
CA THR A 100 6.81 7.24 6.73
C THR A 100 5.59 6.68 7.46
N ARG A 101 4.64 7.56 7.75
CA ARG A 101 3.25 7.16 8.03
C ARG A 101 2.54 6.95 6.71
N LEU A 102 1.69 5.93 6.61
CA LEU A 102 0.80 5.76 5.49
C LEU A 102 -0.65 5.91 5.96
N ASP A 103 -1.46 6.55 5.13
CA ASP A 103 -2.87 6.81 5.39
C ASP A 103 -3.64 6.91 4.05
N GLY A 104 -4.97 6.85 4.12
CA GLY A 104 -5.82 6.95 2.94
C GLY A 104 -5.87 8.34 2.31
N SER A 105 -5.67 9.40 3.09
CA SER A 105 -5.70 10.79 2.60
C SER A 105 -4.48 11.13 1.73
N SER A 106 -3.37 10.43 1.95
CA SER A 106 -2.14 10.52 1.17
C SER A 106 -2.21 9.79 -0.19
N VAL A 107 -3.24 8.98 -0.45
CA VAL A 107 -3.45 8.31 -1.76
C VAL A 107 -3.88 9.35 -2.80
N MET A 108 -3.60 9.10 -4.08
CA MET A 108 -3.87 10.04 -5.17
C MET A 108 -4.71 9.39 -6.29
N PRO A 109 -6.03 9.68 -6.40
CA PRO A 109 -6.84 10.51 -5.50
C PRO A 109 -7.01 9.90 -4.08
N PRO A 110 -7.36 10.70 -3.05
CA PRO A 110 -7.53 10.20 -1.68
C PRO A 110 -8.51 9.04 -1.56
N SER A 111 -8.10 8.00 -0.83
CA SER A 111 -8.95 6.86 -0.51
C SER A 111 -9.88 7.21 0.66
N ARG A 112 -10.96 6.43 0.82
CA ARG A 112 -11.87 6.55 1.98
C ARG A 112 -11.46 5.66 3.16
N SER A 113 -10.29 5.03 3.11
CA SER A 113 -9.85 4.14 4.18
C SER A 113 -9.46 4.94 5.42
N ALA A 114 -9.93 4.49 6.57
CA ALA A 114 -9.46 4.95 7.88
C ALA A 114 -8.24 4.16 8.38
N ALA A 115 -7.73 3.22 7.58
CA ALA A 115 -6.56 2.44 7.91
C ALA A 115 -5.32 3.32 8.00
N THR A 116 -4.33 2.86 8.75
CA THR A 116 -3.03 3.52 8.87
C THR A 116 -1.92 2.50 8.88
N ALA A 117 -0.72 2.92 8.49
CA ALA A 117 0.49 2.12 8.64
C ALA A 117 1.68 3.00 9.03
N GLN A 118 2.71 2.36 9.59
CA GLN A 118 4.01 2.96 9.83
C GLN A 118 5.09 2.11 9.20
N LEU A 119 6.04 2.77 8.54
CA LEU A 119 7.23 2.16 7.99
C LEU A 119 8.45 2.86 8.55
N ASP A 120 9.37 2.09 9.13
CA ASP A 120 10.69 2.55 9.54
C ASP A 120 11.74 1.76 8.76
N ALA A 121 12.77 2.44 8.30
CA ALA A 121 13.81 1.87 7.47
C ALA A 121 15.20 2.36 7.87
N LEU A 122 16.19 1.51 7.60
CA LEU A 122 17.61 1.80 7.69
C LEU A 122 18.23 1.53 6.34
N TYR A 123 18.90 2.55 5.81
CA TYR A 123 19.67 2.48 4.57
C TYR A 123 21.16 2.58 4.88
N ASP A 124 21.94 1.61 4.41
CA ASP A 124 23.40 1.65 4.48
C ASP A 124 23.96 2.20 3.17
N SER A 125 24.56 3.40 3.20
CA SER A 125 25.07 4.03 1.98
C SER A 125 26.35 3.37 1.42
N ASN A 126 27.06 2.57 2.21
CA ASN A 126 28.24 1.84 1.74
C ASN A 126 27.81 0.62 0.91
N THR A 127 26.85 -0.14 1.43
CA THR A 127 26.38 -1.39 0.79
C THR A 127 25.16 -1.19 -0.12
N ARG A 128 24.53 -0.02 -0.05
CA ARG A 128 23.23 0.32 -0.66
C ARG A 128 22.10 -0.60 -0.23
N VAL A 129 22.22 -1.20 0.95
CA VAL A 129 21.19 -2.09 1.48
C VAL A 129 20.16 -1.27 2.24
N LEU A 130 18.92 -1.29 1.76
CA LEU A 130 17.74 -0.81 2.47
C LEU A 130 17.13 -1.97 3.25
N ARG A 131 16.84 -1.76 4.53
CA ARG A 131 16.08 -2.68 5.38
C ARG A 131 14.92 -1.90 5.96
N TRP A 132 13.74 -2.50 6.00
CA TRP A 132 12.55 -1.83 6.52
C TRP A 132 11.69 -2.76 7.34
N LYS A 133 10.94 -2.16 8.25
CA LYS A 133 9.88 -2.78 9.03
C LYS A 133 8.62 -1.96 8.87
N THR A 134 7.49 -2.63 8.79
CA THR A 134 6.19 -1.99 8.61
C THR A 134 5.15 -2.67 9.50
N SER A 135 4.23 -1.87 10.02
CA SER A 135 3.02 -2.33 10.69
C SER A 135 1.82 -1.56 10.15
N TRP A 136 0.64 -2.18 10.19
CA TRP A 136 -0.60 -1.59 9.70
C TRP A 136 -1.75 -1.90 10.66
N SER A 137 -2.78 -1.06 10.61
CA SER A 137 -3.96 -1.16 11.43
C SER A 137 -5.19 -0.71 10.68
N GLY A 138 -6.31 -1.41 10.90
CA GLY A 138 -7.62 -1.02 10.36
C GLY A 138 -7.79 -1.23 8.86
N LEU A 139 -6.94 -2.02 8.19
CA LEU A 139 -7.07 -2.32 6.76
C LEU A 139 -8.44 -2.93 6.46
N SER A 140 -8.99 -2.57 5.30
CA SER A 140 -10.30 -3.03 4.84
C SER A 140 -10.38 -4.52 4.51
N GLY A 141 -9.24 -5.20 4.38
CA GLY A 141 -9.14 -6.62 4.10
C GLY A 141 -7.69 -7.09 3.95
N PRO A 142 -7.47 -8.33 3.49
CA PRO A 142 -6.14 -8.85 3.21
C PRO A 142 -5.37 -7.99 2.20
N ILE A 143 -4.07 -7.80 2.46
CA ILE A 143 -3.17 -7.11 1.55
C ILE A 143 -3.00 -7.94 0.28
N THR A 144 -3.29 -7.33 -0.87
CA THR A 144 -3.11 -7.93 -2.21
C THR A 144 -1.78 -7.54 -2.83
N GLY A 145 -1.16 -6.45 -2.36
CA GLY A 145 0.19 -6.07 -2.76
C GLY A 145 0.72 -4.89 -1.94
N VAL A 146 2.05 -4.76 -1.90
CA VAL A 146 2.75 -3.57 -1.39
C VAL A 146 3.87 -3.24 -2.35
N GLN A 147 4.01 -1.95 -2.67
CA GLN A 147 5.00 -1.48 -3.65
C GLN A 147 5.68 -0.21 -3.14
N PHE A 148 6.99 -0.13 -3.36
CA PHE A 148 7.69 1.15 -3.45
C PHE A 148 7.52 1.72 -4.85
N HIS A 149 7.28 3.03 -4.92
CA HIS A 149 7.19 3.81 -6.15
C HIS A 149 8.19 4.96 -6.12
N GLY A 150 8.64 5.37 -7.30
CA GLY A 150 9.53 6.51 -7.47
C GLY A 150 10.15 6.59 -8.86
N PRO A 151 10.90 7.67 -9.15
CA PRO A 151 10.95 8.89 -8.35
C PRO A 151 9.66 9.72 -8.48
N ALA A 152 9.17 10.26 -7.37
CA ALA A 152 8.04 11.17 -7.31
C ALA A 152 8.21 12.22 -6.21
N GLU A 153 7.95 13.48 -6.56
CA GLU A 153 7.72 14.53 -5.57
C GLU A 153 6.45 14.27 -4.76
N TYR A 154 6.32 14.95 -3.62
CA TYR A 154 5.11 14.85 -2.81
C TYR A 154 3.87 15.20 -3.64
N GLY A 155 2.87 14.33 -3.58
CA GLY A 155 1.63 14.50 -4.31
C GLY A 155 1.64 14.08 -5.79
N GLN A 156 2.71 13.42 -6.27
CA GLN A 156 2.77 12.89 -7.64
C GLN A 156 2.74 11.36 -7.66
N ASN A 157 2.19 10.77 -8.72
CA ASN A 157 2.25 9.33 -8.94
C ASN A 157 3.49 8.96 -9.75
N ALA A 158 4.10 7.81 -9.45
CA ALA A 158 5.23 7.26 -10.19
C ALA A 158 5.06 5.74 -10.42
N PRO A 159 5.81 5.16 -11.37
CA PRO A 159 5.89 3.72 -11.55
C PRO A 159 6.38 3.01 -10.28
N ALA A 160 6.03 1.73 -10.15
CA ALA A 160 6.59 0.88 -9.10
C ALA A 160 8.09 0.64 -9.36
N VAL A 161 8.91 0.90 -8.36
CA VAL A 161 10.35 0.59 -8.39
C VAL A 161 10.64 -0.76 -7.73
N MET A 162 9.76 -1.23 -6.85
CA MET A 162 9.92 -2.51 -6.16
C MET A 162 8.59 -3.02 -5.63
N THR A 163 8.27 -4.27 -5.95
CA THR A 163 7.12 -4.99 -5.38
C THR A 163 7.61 -5.86 -4.23
N TRP A 164 6.92 -5.81 -3.09
CA TRP A 164 7.29 -6.60 -1.92
C TRP A 164 6.75 -8.02 -2.06
N PRO A 165 7.58 -9.06 -1.82
CA PRO A 165 7.09 -10.43 -1.79
C PRO A 165 6.20 -10.66 -0.58
N GLY A 166 5.08 -11.37 -0.76
CA GLY A 166 4.27 -11.88 0.34
C GLY A 166 4.88 -13.13 1.00
N PRO A 167 4.23 -13.68 2.03
CA PRO A 167 2.93 -13.27 2.58
C PRO A 167 3.03 -12.02 3.48
N PHE A 168 1.89 -11.36 3.71
CA PHE A 168 1.77 -10.17 4.56
C PHE A 168 1.05 -10.50 5.87
N GLY A 169 1.73 -10.33 7.02
CA GLY A 169 1.17 -10.53 8.36
C GLY A 169 0.65 -9.24 8.99
N PRO A 170 0.54 -9.13 10.33
CA PRO A 170 0.27 -7.85 11.01
C PRO A 170 1.45 -6.87 10.96
N THR A 171 2.66 -7.42 10.79
CA THR A 171 3.91 -6.71 10.56
C THR A 171 4.65 -7.33 9.39
N TYR A 172 5.50 -6.56 8.74
CA TYR A 172 6.34 -7.01 7.64
C TYR A 172 7.75 -6.46 7.76
N GLU A 173 8.74 -7.28 7.44
CA GLU A 173 10.14 -6.88 7.37
C GLU A 173 10.68 -7.23 6.00
N GLY A 174 11.43 -6.30 5.41
CA GLY A 174 11.98 -6.46 4.08
C GLY A 174 13.41 -5.95 3.98
N ARG A 175 14.09 -6.37 2.92
CA ARG A 175 15.41 -5.88 2.57
C ARG A 175 15.60 -5.90 1.06
N ALA A 176 16.36 -4.94 0.55
CA ALA A 176 16.77 -4.90 -0.84
C ALA A 176 18.11 -4.17 -0.99
N THR A 177 18.89 -4.58 -1.99
CA THR A 177 20.07 -3.83 -2.42
C THR A 177 19.66 -2.91 -3.55
N LEU A 178 19.90 -1.61 -3.38
CA LEU A 178 19.54 -0.58 -4.35
C LEU A 178 20.65 -0.37 -5.38
N ASN A 179 20.26 -0.02 -6.59
CA ASN A 179 21.19 0.56 -7.55
C ASN A 179 21.48 2.04 -7.20
N ALA A 180 22.46 2.64 -7.89
CA ALA A 180 22.90 4.01 -7.59
C ALA A 180 21.77 5.06 -7.73
N ASN A 181 20.96 4.97 -8.79
CA ASN A 181 19.87 5.93 -9.00
C ASN A 181 18.77 5.77 -7.95
N GLN A 182 18.40 4.53 -7.64
CA GLN A 182 17.43 4.21 -6.59
C GLN A 182 17.87 4.74 -5.23
N ALA A 183 19.17 4.64 -4.91
CA ALA A 183 19.73 5.19 -3.69
C ALA A 183 19.61 6.71 -3.62
N ILE A 184 19.91 7.42 -4.72
CA ILE A 184 19.75 8.88 -4.80
C ILE A 184 18.29 9.26 -4.61
N ASP A 185 17.38 8.65 -5.38
CA ASP A 185 15.96 8.95 -5.31
C ASP A 185 15.35 8.65 -3.93
N LEU A 186 15.81 7.59 -3.25
CA LEU A 186 15.39 7.29 -1.89
C LEU A 186 15.86 8.38 -0.91
N MET A 187 17.13 8.75 -0.99
CA MET A 187 17.76 9.73 -0.11
C MET A 187 17.20 11.14 -0.30
N ASP A 188 16.78 11.48 -1.52
CA ASP A 188 16.09 12.73 -1.83
C ASP A 188 14.60 12.72 -1.41
N GLY A 189 14.13 11.64 -0.79
CA GLY A 189 12.74 11.52 -0.34
C GLY A 189 11.74 11.40 -1.48
N ARG A 190 12.18 10.90 -2.65
CA ARG A 190 11.36 10.78 -3.87
C ARG A 190 10.71 9.41 -4.00
N TRP A 191 10.69 8.63 -2.92
CA TRP A 191 10.04 7.34 -2.84
C TRP A 191 8.79 7.40 -1.96
N TYR A 192 7.75 6.68 -2.36
CA TYR A 192 6.59 6.42 -1.50
C TYR A 192 6.23 4.93 -1.51
N VAL A 193 5.53 4.51 -0.47
CA VAL A 193 4.96 3.16 -0.38
C VAL A 193 3.47 3.24 -0.65
N SER A 194 2.95 2.28 -1.41
CA SER A 194 1.52 2.05 -1.56
C SER A 194 1.15 0.64 -1.11
N VAL A 195 0.07 0.53 -0.34
CA VAL A 195 -0.53 -0.73 0.12
C VAL A 195 -1.85 -0.91 -0.61
N TYR A 196 -2.09 -2.11 -1.13
CA TYR A 196 -3.26 -2.46 -1.90
C TYR A 196 -4.05 -3.57 -1.20
N THR A 197 -5.38 -3.48 -1.29
CA THR A 197 -6.31 -4.52 -0.85
C THR A 197 -7.38 -4.71 -1.92
N THR A 198 -8.22 -5.74 -1.77
CA THR A 198 -9.32 -5.99 -2.70
C THR A 198 -10.31 -4.82 -2.79
N ALA A 199 -10.59 -4.13 -1.68
CA ALA A 199 -11.51 -3.00 -1.66
C ALA A 199 -10.90 -1.72 -2.24
N TYR A 200 -9.57 -1.61 -2.25
CA TYR A 200 -8.82 -0.46 -2.76
C TYR A 200 -7.73 -0.91 -3.76
N PRO A 201 -8.11 -1.36 -4.97
CA PRO A 201 -7.16 -1.86 -5.96
C PRO A 201 -6.24 -0.77 -6.53
N SER A 202 -6.63 0.50 -6.43
CA SER A 202 -5.80 1.65 -6.82
C SER A 202 -4.91 2.18 -5.68
N GLY A 203 -4.95 1.55 -4.51
CA GLY A 203 -4.20 1.93 -3.31
C GLY A 203 -5.14 2.22 -2.13
N GLU A 204 -4.97 1.47 -1.05
CA GLU A 204 -5.65 1.73 0.22
C GLU A 204 -4.92 2.82 1.02
N LEU A 205 -3.60 2.68 1.13
CA LEU A 205 -2.71 3.56 1.88
C LEU A 205 -1.54 4.01 1.03
N ARG A 206 -1.09 5.24 1.26
CA ARG A 206 0.14 5.78 0.69
C ARG A 206 0.93 6.56 1.75
N GLY A 207 2.26 6.55 1.66
CA GLY A 207 3.13 7.39 2.49
C GLY A 207 4.48 7.67 1.82
N GLN A 208 4.91 8.93 1.84
CA GLN A 208 6.18 9.39 1.28
C GLN A 208 7.32 9.16 2.29
N LEU A 209 8.37 8.45 1.88
CA LEU A 209 9.57 8.26 2.70
C LEU A 209 10.32 9.57 2.87
N ARG A 210 10.80 9.81 4.08
CA ARG A 210 11.71 10.90 4.42
C ARG A 210 12.82 10.40 5.32
N VAL A 211 13.97 11.05 5.23
CA VAL A 211 15.08 10.85 6.17
C VAL A 211 14.68 11.38 7.55
N VAL A 212 15.08 10.67 8.59
CA VAL A 212 14.98 11.10 9.99
C VAL A 212 16.25 11.87 10.35
N ASN A 213 16.09 13.14 10.69
CA ASN A 213 17.17 14.02 11.15
C ASN A 213 17.15 14.18 12.67
#